data_AF-A0A4Q0RW30-F1
#
_entry.id   AF-A0A4Q0RW30-F1
#
_cell.length_a   1.000
_cell.length_b   1.000
_cell.length_c   1.000
_cell.angle_alpha   90.00
_cell.angle_beta   90.00
_cell.angle_gamma   90.00
#
_symmetry.space_group_name_H-M   'P 1'
#
loop_
_entity.id
_entity.type
_entity.pdbx_description
1 polymer ?
#
loop_
_entity_poly.entity_id
_entity_poly.type
_entity_poly.pdbx_seq_one_letter_code
_entity_poly.pdbx_strand_id
1 'polypeptide(L)'
;MARSVSALLEEQFTRVAAKNTAASKQSAALIKHALAIHDSLGSVRGPIKKRAESEQRNDRWFDAELKSAYSAKVQELGHLRLNVEKLASALKASKPALPAFDRSDVLSAMETIAIAQRVASTDPTKLHTLTPAERMAALRVPTLAKLPESIVNEWTSKFIRDADPQRMETYETDADAVRAAEDALTIVKRSLQHEAGFIDPKTGVPTPFWDNFERDSLAPLNAEIESHRVEQERQSAMASVAAAREALRQAEESEHQAIIKQLKSL
;
A
#
# COMPACT_ATOMS: atom_id res chain seq x y z
N MET A 1 -23.12 -7.14 -26.20
CA MET A 1 -21.83 -6.60 -26.68
C MET A 1 -20.86 -6.60 -25.51
N ALA A 2 -19.65 -7.15 -25.65
CA ALA A 2 -18.65 -7.06 -24.61
C ALA A 2 -18.24 -5.58 -24.43
N ARG A 3 -18.17 -5.09 -23.19
CA ARG A 3 -17.66 -3.73 -22.91
C ARG A 3 -16.17 -3.68 -23.25
N SER A 4 -15.71 -2.59 -23.86
CA SER A 4 -14.28 -2.39 -24.12
C SER A 4 -13.53 -2.13 -22.80
N VAL A 5 -12.24 -2.44 -22.78
CA VAL A 5 -11.39 -2.19 -21.60
C VAL A 5 -11.35 -0.71 -21.24
N SER A 6 -11.25 0.19 -22.22
CA SER A 6 -11.29 1.64 -21.97
C SER A 6 -12.61 2.06 -21.30
N ALA A 7 -13.76 1.55 -21.75
CA ALA A 7 -15.05 1.87 -21.14
C ALA A 7 -15.15 1.38 -19.68
N LEU A 8 -14.56 0.22 -19.36
CA LEU A 8 -14.50 -0.28 -17.98
C LEU A 8 -13.63 0.62 -17.09
N LEU A 9 -12.47 1.07 -17.60
CA LEU A 9 -11.57 1.96 -16.87
C LEU A 9 -12.17 3.37 -16.68
N GLU A 10 -12.89 3.89 -17.68
CA GLU A 10 -13.61 5.17 -17.59
C GLU A 10 -14.76 5.13 -16.57
N GLU A 11 -15.52 4.03 -16.53
CA GLU A 11 -16.56 3.79 -15.54
C GLU A 11 -15.96 3.72 -14.13
N GLN A 12 -14.85 2.98 -13.96
CA GLN A 12 -14.12 2.91 -12.69
C GLN A 12 -13.59 4.28 -12.26
N PHE A 13 -12.99 5.05 -13.17
CA PHE A 13 -12.53 6.41 -12.92
C PHE A 13 -13.68 7.29 -12.42
N THR A 14 -14.80 7.31 -13.14
CA THR A 14 -15.96 8.14 -12.81
C THR A 14 -16.52 7.79 -11.44
N ARG A 15 -16.66 6.48 -11.15
CA ARG A 15 -17.13 5.97 -9.87
C ARG A 15 -16.21 6.37 -8.71
N VAL A 16 -14.89 6.27 -8.88
CA VAL A 16 -13.92 6.60 -7.83
C VAL A 16 -13.81 8.11 -7.64
N ALA A 17 -13.84 8.89 -8.73
CA ALA A 17 -13.80 10.35 -8.68
C ALA A 17 -15.01 10.93 -7.94
N ALA A 18 -16.20 10.32 -8.07
CA ALA A 18 -17.42 10.76 -7.41
C ALA A 18 -17.36 10.71 -5.87
N LYS A 19 -16.49 9.86 -5.29
CA LYS A 19 -16.34 9.70 -3.83
C LYS A 19 -15.73 10.91 -3.12
N ASN A 20 -15.01 11.78 -3.85
CA ASN A 20 -14.47 13.06 -3.40
C ASN A 20 -13.61 13.08 -2.11
N THR A 21 -13.04 11.95 -1.68
CA THR A 21 -12.07 11.91 -0.58
C THR A 21 -10.65 12.20 -1.08
N ALA A 22 -9.69 12.41 -0.17
CA ALA A 22 -8.30 12.60 -0.55
C ALA A 22 -7.72 11.35 -1.24
N ALA A 23 -7.97 10.16 -0.67
CA ALA A 23 -7.53 8.90 -1.26
C ALA A 23 -8.25 8.62 -2.59
N SER A 24 -9.56 8.89 -2.69
CA SER A 24 -10.28 8.66 -3.94
C SER A 24 -9.82 9.58 -5.07
N LYS A 25 -9.42 10.83 -4.78
CA LYS A 25 -8.82 11.73 -5.78
C LYS A 25 -7.48 11.19 -6.30
N GLN A 26 -6.63 10.70 -5.39
CA GLN A 26 -5.35 10.11 -5.76
C GLN A 26 -5.56 8.82 -6.56
N SER A 27 -6.43 7.91 -6.11
CA SER A 27 -6.80 6.70 -6.85
C SER A 27 -7.39 7.02 -8.22
N ALA A 28 -8.27 8.01 -8.34
CA ALA A 28 -8.84 8.42 -9.62
C ALA A 28 -7.77 8.95 -10.58
N ALA A 29 -6.81 9.73 -10.08
CA ALA A 29 -5.68 10.19 -10.89
C ALA A 29 -4.82 9.03 -11.41
N LEU A 30 -4.57 8.02 -10.56
CA LEU A 30 -3.84 6.80 -10.93
C LEU A 30 -4.60 5.97 -11.97
N ILE A 31 -5.91 5.81 -11.82
CA ILE A 31 -6.77 5.13 -12.81
C ILE A 31 -6.76 5.88 -14.14
N LYS A 32 -6.84 7.22 -14.11
CA LYS A 32 -6.78 8.05 -15.31
C LYS A 32 -5.45 7.90 -16.04
N HIS A 33 -4.34 7.82 -15.31
CA HIS A 33 -3.03 7.55 -15.90
C HIS A 33 -2.97 6.12 -16.48
N ALA A 34 -3.48 5.13 -15.76
CA ALA A 34 -3.58 3.76 -16.27
C ALA A 34 -4.39 3.68 -17.59
N LEU A 35 -5.51 4.40 -17.69
CA LEU A 35 -6.29 4.54 -18.92
C LEU A 35 -5.46 5.18 -20.04
N ALA A 36 -4.72 6.25 -19.77
CA ALA A 36 -3.85 6.88 -20.77
C ALA A 36 -2.75 5.92 -21.29
N ILE A 37 -2.19 5.09 -20.40
CA ILE A 37 -1.26 4.02 -20.80
C ILE A 37 -1.97 3.06 -21.74
N HIS A 38 -3.14 2.54 -21.34
CA HIS A 38 -3.93 1.59 -22.12
C HIS A 38 -4.23 2.10 -23.52
N ASP A 39 -4.76 3.32 -23.63
CA ASP A 39 -5.16 3.89 -24.91
C ASP A 39 -3.96 4.16 -25.83
N SER A 40 -2.77 4.35 -25.25
CA SER A 40 -1.54 4.49 -26.02
C SER A 40 -0.98 3.16 -26.57
N LEU A 41 -1.35 2.00 -26.02
CA LEU A 41 -0.76 0.70 -26.38
C LEU A 41 -0.92 0.37 -27.87
N GLY A 42 -2.14 0.52 -28.41
CA GLY A 42 -2.42 0.21 -29.82
C GLY A 42 -1.68 1.14 -30.80
N SER A 43 -1.18 2.28 -30.33
CA SER A 43 -0.43 3.25 -31.14
C SER A 43 1.07 2.98 -31.22
N VAL A 44 1.60 2.01 -30.47
CA VAL A 44 3.05 1.75 -30.37
C VAL A 44 3.61 1.11 -31.64
N ARG A 45 2.97 0.04 -32.13
CA ARG A 45 3.53 -0.82 -33.19
C ARG A 45 3.56 -0.15 -34.57
N GLY A 46 2.51 0.61 -34.90
CA GLY A 46 2.32 1.22 -36.21
C GLY A 46 3.45 2.19 -36.62
N PRO A 47 3.78 3.19 -35.80
CA PRO A 47 4.89 4.11 -36.06
C PRO A 47 6.24 3.42 -36.19
N ILE A 48 6.54 2.44 -35.32
CA ILE A 48 7.80 1.67 -35.37
C ILE A 48 7.90 0.89 -36.67
N LYS A 49 6.79 0.29 -37.13
CA LYS A 49 6.74 -0.45 -38.40
C LYS A 49 7.00 0.48 -39.60
N LYS A 50 6.30 1.62 -39.66
CA LYS A 50 6.53 2.62 -40.72
C LYS A 50 7.97 3.09 -40.76
N ARG A 51 8.59 3.29 -39.59
CA ARG A 51 10.00 3.69 -39.47
C ARG A 51 10.94 2.57 -39.93
N ALA A 52 10.67 1.33 -39.56
CA ALA A 52 11.45 0.18 -40.04
C ALA A 52 11.43 0.09 -41.56
N GLU A 53 10.25 0.28 -42.18
CA GLU A 53 10.07 0.28 -43.63
C GLU A 53 10.81 1.46 -44.29
N SER A 54 10.68 2.68 -43.76
CA SER A 54 11.34 3.86 -44.32
C SER A 54 12.87 3.83 -44.20
N GLU A 55 13.39 3.27 -43.10
CA GLU A 55 14.83 3.18 -42.84
C GLU A 55 15.43 1.85 -43.33
N GLN A 56 14.66 1.00 -44.02
CA GLN A 56 15.06 -0.34 -44.49
C GLN A 56 15.72 -1.18 -43.39
N ARG A 57 15.16 -1.11 -42.18
CA ARG A 57 15.65 -1.84 -41.01
C ARG A 57 15.24 -3.30 -41.09
N ASN A 58 16.05 -4.15 -40.49
CA ASN A 58 15.75 -5.58 -40.38
C ASN A 58 14.81 -5.87 -39.20
N ASP A 59 14.25 -7.08 -39.19
CA ASP A 59 13.32 -7.53 -38.14
C ASP A 59 13.94 -7.48 -36.74
N ARG A 60 15.26 -7.73 -36.61
CA ARG A 60 15.97 -7.64 -35.33
C ARG A 60 15.92 -6.23 -34.73
N TRP A 61 16.10 -5.21 -35.56
CA TRP A 61 15.97 -3.82 -35.13
C TRP A 61 14.54 -3.49 -34.74
N PHE A 62 13.57 -3.94 -35.54
CA PHE A 62 12.14 -3.73 -35.25
C PHE A 62 11.73 -4.34 -33.90
N ASP A 63 12.14 -5.59 -33.64
CA ASP A 63 11.86 -6.28 -32.38
C ASP A 63 12.53 -5.60 -31.18
N ALA A 64 13.76 -5.09 -31.34
CA ALA A 64 14.46 -4.36 -30.30
C ALA A 64 13.76 -3.03 -29.97
N GLU A 65 13.36 -2.27 -30.97
CA GLU A 65 12.66 -0.99 -30.80
C GLU A 65 11.26 -1.21 -30.18
N LEU A 66 10.55 -2.25 -30.61
CA LEU A 66 9.25 -2.63 -30.06
C LEU A 66 9.37 -3.03 -28.58
N LYS A 67 10.37 -3.83 -28.23
CA LYS A 67 10.66 -4.20 -26.83
C LYS A 67 11.01 -2.97 -25.99
N SER A 68 11.82 -2.05 -26.52
CA SER A 68 12.16 -0.80 -25.84
C SER A 68 10.91 0.05 -25.55
N ALA A 69 10.04 0.24 -26.56
CA ALA A 69 8.82 1.02 -26.41
C ALA A 69 7.85 0.41 -25.38
N TYR A 70 7.66 -0.92 -25.39
CA TYR A 70 6.87 -1.58 -24.36
C TYR A 70 7.55 -1.61 -22.99
N SER A 71 8.89 -1.64 -22.93
CA SER A 71 9.64 -1.56 -21.67
C SER A 71 9.39 -0.23 -20.96
N ALA A 72 9.37 0.88 -21.71
CA ALA A 72 8.99 2.18 -21.19
C ALA A 72 7.55 2.19 -20.61
N LYS A 73 6.61 1.50 -21.27
CA LYS A 73 5.24 1.32 -20.74
C LYS A 73 5.17 0.44 -19.50
N VAL A 74 6.02 -0.58 -19.41
CA VAL A 74 6.17 -1.39 -18.19
C VAL A 74 6.72 -0.55 -17.04
N GLN A 75 7.71 0.29 -17.29
CA GLN A 75 8.26 1.21 -16.28
C GLN A 75 7.20 2.21 -15.80
N GLU A 76 6.46 2.83 -16.73
CA GLU A 76 5.36 3.74 -16.41
C GLU A 76 4.30 3.06 -15.52
N LEU A 77 3.91 1.83 -15.87
CA LEU A 77 3.00 1.02 -15.06
C LEU A 77 3.62 0.62 -13.71
N GLY A 78 4.92 0.36 -13.67
CA GLY A 78 5.68 0.08 -12.44
C GLY A 78 5.65 1.25 -11.45
N HIS A 79 5.86 2.48 -11.92
CA HIS A 79 5.73 3.68 -11.10
C HIS A 79 4.30 3.84 -10.55
N LEU A 80 3.27 3.57 -11.37
CA LEU A 80 1.88 3.62 -10.90
C LEU A 80 1.60 2.57 -9.82
N ARG A 81 2.12 1.35 -9.97
CA ARG A 81 2.02 0.29 -8.95
C ARG A 81 2.66 0.71 -7.63
N LEU A 82 3.85 1.30 -7.69
CA LEU A 82 4.51 1.83 -6.49
C LEU A 82 3.68 2.95 -5.82
N ASN A 83 3.08 3.84 -6.61
CA ASN A 83 2.24 4.91 -6.07
C ASN A 83 0.97 4.36 -5.41
N VAL A 84 0.33 3.34 -6.00
CA VAL A 84 -0.80 2.65 -5.39
C VAL A 84 -0.37 1.94 -4.09
N GLU A 85 0.78 1.29 -4.06
CA GLU A 85 1.30 0.61 -2.87
C GLU A 85 1.59 1.59 -1.72
N LYS A 86 2.17 2.75 -2.03
CA LYS A 86 2.36 3.84 -1.06
C LYS A 86 1.02 4.33 -0.51
N LEU A 87 0.02 4.50 -1.38
CA LEU A 87 -1.32 4.90 -0.99
C LEU A 87 -2.01 3.84 -0.11
N ALA A 88 -1.90 2.56 -0.49
CA ALA A 88 -2.43 1.44 0.28
C ALA A 88 -1.77 1.34 1.67
N SER A 89 -0.47 1.57 1.75
CA SER A 89 0.29 1.59 3.00
C SER A 89 -0.14 2.73 3.91
N ALA A 90 -0.28 3.95 3.35
CA ALA A 90 -0.79 5.11 4.08
C ALA A 90 -2.22 4.87 4.58
N LEU A 91 -3.08 4.30 3.74
CA LEU A 91 -4.44 3.93 4.13
C LEU A 91 -4.43 2.92 5.28
N LYS A 92 -3.62 1.85 5.19
CA LYS A 92 -3.47 0.85 6.26
C LYS A 92 -3.06 1.49 7.59
N ALA A 93 -2.13 2.45 7.56
CA ALA A 93 -1.73 3.21 8.76
C ALA A 93 -2.83 4.13 9.30
N SER A 94 -3.69 4.65 8.42
CA SER A 94 -4.84 5.48 8.80
C SER A 94 -6.06 4.69 9.29
N LYS A 95 -6.03 3.35 9.19
CA LYS A 95 -7.10 2.48 9.68
C LYS A 95 -7.43 2.88 11.12
N PRO A 96 -8.69 3.20 11.44
CA PRO A 96 -9.03 3.54 12.81
C PRO A 96 -8.61 2.40 13.73
N ALA A 97 -8.09 2.75 14.89
CA ALA A 97 -7.65 1.80 15.89
C ALA A 97 -8.57 1.89 17.11
N LEU A 98 -8.63 0.80 17.88
CA LEU A 98 -9.25 0.83 19.19
C LEU A 98 -8.52 1.85 20.07
N PRO A 99 -9.22 2.59 20.93
CA PRO A 99 -8.58 3.51 21.88
C PRO A 99 -7.55 2.74 22.71
N ALA A 100 -6.46 3.37 23.15
CA ALA A 100 -5.43 2.68 23.93
C ALA A 100 -6.03 2.06 25.21
N PHE A 101 -5.47 0.92 25.64
CA PHE A 101 -5.85 0.32 26.92
C PHE A 101 -5.15 1.07 28.04
N ASP A 102 -5.91 1.70 28.93
CA ASP A 102 -5.33 2.35 30.10
C ASP A 102 -4.83 1.28 31.07
N ARG A 103 -3.52 1.26 31.29
CA ARG A 103 -2.83 0.32 32.18
C ARG A 103 -2.56 0.93 33.56
N SER A 104 -2.88 2.22 33.75
CA SER A 104 -2.65 2.91 35.02
C SER A 104 -3.65 2.47 36.10
N ASP A 105 -4.85 2.05 35.70
CA ASP A 105 -5.79 1.34 36.57
C ASP A 105 -5.46 -0.16 36.62
N VAL A 106 -4.70 -0.54 37.64
CA VAL A 106 -4.23 -1.92 37.85
C VAL A 106 -5.39 -2.90 38.03
N LEU A 107 -6.49 -2.49 38.68
CA LEU A 107 -7.63 -3.38 38.92
C LEU A 107 -8.35 -3.67 37.59
N SER A 108 -8.64 -2.64 36.80
CA SER A 108 -9.23 -2.79 35.46
C SER A 108 -8.32 -3.60 34.52
N ALA A 109 -6.99 -3.44 34.65
CA ALA A 109 -6.00 -4.24 33.94
C ALA A 109 -6.09 -5.73 34.27
N MET A 110 -6.17 -6.06 35.55
CA MET A 110 -6.28 -7.45 36.02
C MET A 110 -7.60 -8.10 35.59
N GLU A 111 -8.73 -7.39 35.69
CA GLU A 111 -10.03 -7.89 35.24
C GLU A 111 -10.03 -8.18 33.74
N THR A 112 -9.46 -7.28 32.93
CA THR A 112 -9.33 -7.45 31.49
C THR A 112 -8.51 -8.69 31.13
N ILE A 113 -7.38 -8.90 31.81
CA ILE A 113 -6.52 -10.09 31.62
C ILE A 113 -7.27 -11.37 32.02
N ALA A 114 -7.98 -11.36 33.14
CA ALA A 114 -8.74 -12.52 33.62
C ALA A 114 -9.85 -12.92 32.63
N ILE A 115 -10.56 -11.94 32.07
CA ILE A 115 -11.57 -12.17 31.03
C ILE A 115 -10.91 -12.72 29.75
N ALA A 116 -9.78 -12.16 29.32
CA ALA A 116 -9.05 -12.64 28.16
C ALA A 116 -8.59 -14.11 28.32
N GLN A 117 -8.12 -14.53 29.49
CA GLN A 117 -7.76 -15.92 29.78
C GLN A 117 -8.97 -16.87 29.75
N ARG A 118 -10.13 -16.41 30.21
CA ARG A 118 -11.39 -17.16 30.09
C ARG A 118 -11.79 -17.33 28.62
N VAL A 119 -11.67 -16.29 27.82
CA VAL A 119 -11.91 -16.35 26.36
C VAL A 119 -10.94 -17.31 25.68
N ALA A 120 -9.67 -17.32 26.06
CA ALA A 120 -8.67 -18.28 25.55
C ALA A 120 -9.00 -19.75 25.82
N SER A 121 -9.81 -20.00 26.86
CA SER A 121 -10.28 -21.32 27.26
C SER A 121 -11.66 -21.65 26.69
N THR A 122 -12.27 -20.71 25.96
CA THR A 122 -13.57 -20.90 25.31
C THR A 122 -13.36 -21.65 24.00
N ASP A 123 -14.23 -22.62 23.73
CA ASP A 123 -14.26 -23.33 22.46
C ASP A 123 -14.38 -22.34 21.29
N PRO A 124 -13.52 -22.43 20.24
CA PRO A 124 -13.57 -21.54 19.08
C PRO A 124 -14.97 -21.43 18.45
N THR A 125 -15.74 -22.52 18.47
CA THR A 125 -17.11 -22.55 17.92
C THR A 125 -18.08 -21.68 18.72
N LYS A 126 -17.79 -21.39 20.00
CA LYS A 126 -18.63 -20.60 20.90
C LYS A 126 -18.19 -19.14 21.05
N LEU A 127 -17.13 -18.72 20.36
CA LEU A 127 -16.65 -17.33 20.42
C LEU A 127 -17.73 -16.32 20.00
N HIS A 128 -18.67 -16.71 19.15
CA HIS A 128 -19.80 -15.88 18.72
C HIS A 128 -20.86 -15.65 19.82
N THR A 129 -20.83 -16.38 20.94
CA THR A 129 -21.76 -16.19 22.06
C THR A 129 -21.22 -15.23 23.12
N LEU A 130 -19.94 -14.84 23.03
CA LEU A 130 -19.32 -13.89 23.96
C LEU A 130 -20.00 -12.53 23.89
N THR A 131 -20.14 -11.88 25.04
CA THR A 131 -20.68 -10.52 25.16
C THR A 131 -19.72 -9.49 24.53
N PRO A 132 -20.21 -8.29 24.17
CA PRO A 132 -19.35 -7.22 23.67
C PRO A 132 -18.21 -6.87 24.65
N ALA A 133 -18.47 -6.86 25.96
CA ALA A 133 -17.43 -6.59 26.96
C ALA A 133 -16.32 -7.65 26.95
N GLU A 134 -16.67 -8.93 26.86
CA GLU A 134 -15.70 -10.03 26.79
C GLU A 134 -14.88 -9.99 25.50
N ARG A 135 -15.52 -9.70 24.37
CA ARG A 135 -14.82 -9.51 23.09
C ARG A 135 -13.86 -8.33 23.15
N MET A 136 -14.28 -7.22 23.73
CA MET A 136 -13.42 -6.04 23.89
C MET A 136 -12.23 -6.36 24.80
N ALA A 137 -12.43 -7.02 25.94
CA ALA A 137 -11.35 -7.42 26.83
C ALA A 137 -10.34 -8.36 26.13
N ALA A 138 -10.84 -9.33 25.37
CA ALA A 138 -10.00 -10.22 24.58
C ALA A 138 -9.21 -9.48 23.49
N LEU A 139 -9.81 -8.47 22.84
CA LEU A 139 -9.12 -7.60 21.87
C LEU A 139 -8.06 -6.69 22.51
N ARG A 140 -8.15 -6.37 23.80
CA ARG A 140 -7.10 -5.60 24.50
C ARG A 140 -5.83 -6.43 24.69
N VAL A 141 -5.98 -7.76 24.77
CA VAL A 141 -4.87 -8.68 24.99
C VAL A 141 -5.02 -9.93 24.10
N PRO A 142 -4.99 -9.77 22.76
CA PRO A 142 -5.38 -10.82 21.81
C PRO A 142 -4.47 -12.05 21.85
N THR A 143 -3.19 -11.84 22.18
CA THR A 143 -2.22 -12.91 22.39
C THR A 143 -2.57 -13.79 23.59
N LEU A 144 -2.96 -13.19 24.72
CA LEU A 144 -3.43 -13.95 25.89
C LEU A 144 -4.76 -14.62 25.64
N ALA A 145 -5.65 -13.98 24.88
CA ALA A 145 -6.93 -14.54 24.46
C ALA A 145 -6.84 -15.64 23.40
N LYS A 146 -5.63 -15.94 22.87
CA LYS A 146 -5.37 -16.92 21.81
C LYS A 146 -6.28 -16.74 20.58
N LEU A 147 -6.63 -15.50 20.25
CA LEU A 147 -7.52 -15.21 19.13
C LEU A 147 -6.76 -15.29 17.79
N PRO A 148 -7.32 -15.97 16.78
CA PRO A 148 -6.85 -15.88 15.41
C PRO A 148 -6.89 -14.44 14.89
N GLU A 149 -5.94 -14.07 14.04
CA GLU A 149 -5.85 -12.72 13.46
C GLU A 149 -7.13 -12.31 12.71
N SER A 150 -7.80 -13.27 12.05
CA SER A 150 -9.09 -13.04 11.38
C SER A 150 -10.17 -12.56 12.35
N ILE A 151 -10.29 -13.19 13.52
CA ILE A 151 -11.27 -12.82 14.55
C ILE A 151 -10.91 -11.47 15.16
N VAL A 152 -9.62 -11.23 15.42
CA VAL A 152 -9.15 -9.93 15.92
C VAL A 152 -9.53 -8.82 14.95
N ASN A 153 -9.29 -9.01 13.65
CA ASN A 153 -9.63 -8.04 12.62
C ASN A 153 -11.14 -7.81 12.50
N GLU A 154 -11.93 -8.89 12.50
CA GLU A 154 -13.39 -8.80 12.42
C GLU A 154 -13.97 -8.03 13.60
N TRP A 155 -13.64 -8.45 14.82
CA TRP A 155 -14.20 -7.80 16.02
C TRP A 155 -13.70 -6.37 16.15
N THR A 156 -12.42 -6.10 15.88
CA THR A 156 -11.87 -4.73 15.88
C THR A 156 -12.64 -3.82 14.94
N SER A 157 -12.88 -4.27 13.70
CA SER A 157 -13.62 -3.48 12.71
C SER A 157 -15.07 -3.25 13.14
N LYS A 158 -15.70 -4.26 13.76
CA LYS A 158 -17.05 -4.12 14.32
C LYS A 158 -17.12 -3.09 15.45
N PHE A 159 -16.21 -3.17 16.43
CA PHE A 159 -16.17 -2.21 17.54
C PHE A 159 -15.93 -0.78 17.08
N ILE A 160 -15.02 -0.59 16.12
CA ILE A 160 -14.75 0.72 15.55
C ILE A 160 -16.00 1.24 14.83
N ARG A 161 -16.67 0.41 14.04
CA ARG A 161 -17.89 0.81 13.32
C ARG A 161 -19.01 1.21 14.28
N ASP A 162 -19.15 0.51 15.39
CA ASP A 162 -20.14 0.83 16.43
C ASP A 162 -19.79 2.13 17.17
N ALA A 163 -18.50 2.42 17.38
CA ALA A 163 -18.03 3.60 18.11
C ALA A 163 -17.91 4.87 17.25
N ASP A 164 -17.47 4.73 16.00
CA ASP A 164 -17.23 5.82 15.04
C ASP A 164 -17.59 5.35 13.61
N PRO A 165 -18.89 5.29 13.28
CA PRO A 165 -19.35 4.78 12.00
C PRO A 165 -18.87 5.63 10.82
N GLN A 166 -18.82 6.95 10.98
CA GLN A 166 -18.43 7.87 9.90
C GLN A 166 -16.96 7.71 9.48
N ARG A 167 -16.06 7.58 10.46
CA ARG A 167 -14.64 7.39 10.17
C ARG A 167 -14.37 6.02 9.54
N MET A 168 -15.11 4.99 9.97
CA MET A 168 -15.02 3.65 9.38
C MET A 168 -15.57 3.61 7.95
N GLU A 169 -16.70 4.27 7.69
CA GLU A 169 -17.27 4.42 6.34
C GLU A 169 -16.33 5.16 5.39
N THR A 170 -15.67 6.22 5.88
CA THR A 170 -14.66 6.96 5.11
C THR A 170 -13.47 6.05 4.75
N TYR A 171 -12.95 5.29 5.72
CA TYR A 171 -11.88 4.34 5.49
C TYR A 171 -12.27 3.25 4.47
N GLU A 172 -13.48 2.71 4.55
CA GLU A 172 -13.97 1.69 3.60
C GLU A 172 -14.13 2.27 2.19
N THR A 173 -14.65 3.50 2.10
CA THR A 173 -14.75 4.24 0.85
C THR A 173 -13.38 4.42 0.18
N ASP A 174 -12.37 4.77 0.98
CA ASP A 174 -10.98 4.94 0.56
C ASP A 174 -10.33 3.59 0.18
N ALA A 175 -10.57 2.53 0.95
CA ALA A 175 -10.09 1.18 0.65
C ALA A 175 -10.61 0.66 -0.67
N ASP A 176 -11.90 0.88 -0.95
CA ASP A 176 -12.49 0.53 -2.23
C ASP A 176 -11.94 1.37 -3.38
N ALA A 177 -11.57 2.63 -3.14
CA ALA A 177 -10.93 3.47 -4.15
C ALA A 177 -9.51 2.99 -4.48
N VAL A 178 -8.72 2.59 -3.48
CA VAL A 178 -7.38 2.00 -3.66
C VAL A 178 -7.49 0.68 -4.41
N ARG A 179 -8.39 -0.22 -4.01
CA ARG A 179 -8.62 -1.50 -4.70
C ARG A 179 -9.01 -1.31 -6.16
N ALA A 180 -9.86 -0.32 -6.46
CA ALA A 180 -10.21 0.01 -7.84
C ALA A 180 -9.00 0.46 -8.68
N ALA A 181 -8.02 1.16 -8.08
CA ALA A 181 -6.78 1.50 -8.76
C ALA A 181 -5.90 0.26 -9.00
N GLU A 182 -5.80 -0.66 -8.04
CA GLU A 182 -5.09 -1.94 -8.21
C GLU A 182 -5.70 -2.79 -9.34
N ASP A 183 -7.03 -2.88 -9.38
CA ASP A 183 -7.78 -3.58 -10.43
C ASP A 183 -7.49 -2.96 -11.81
N ALA A 184 -7.52 -1.62 -11.90
CA ALA A 184 -7.21 -0.90 -13.13
C ALA A 184 -5.79 -1.22 -13.63
N LEU A 185 -4.78 -1.20 -12.75
CA LEU A 185 -3.41 -1.54 -13.12
C LEU A 185 -3.28 -2.99 -13.58
N THR A 186 -4.03 -3.92 -12.98
CA THR A 186 -4.07 -5.33 -13.38
C THR A 186 -4.66 -5.50 -14.78
N ILE A 187 -5.74 -4.78 -15.08
CA ILE A 187 -6.36 -4.76 -16.41
C ILE A 187 -5.37 -4.22 -17.46
N VAL A 188 -4.71 -3.09 -17.18
CA VAL A 188 -3.74 -2.49 -18.10
C VAL A 188 -2.52 -3.38 -18.31
N LYS A 189 -2.01 -4.04 -17.26
CA LYS A 189 -0.94 -5.04 -17.37
C LYS A 189 -1.31 -6.12 -18.39
N ARG A 190 -2.55 -6.64 -18.32
CA ARG A 190 -3.03 -7.68 -19.23
C ARG A 190 -3.14 -7.19 -20.66
N SER A 191 -3.65 -5.97 -20.89
CA SER A 191 -3.68 -5.36 -22.22
C SER A 191 -2.26 -5.17 -22.77
N LEU A 192 -1.30 -4.73 -21.94
CA LEU A 192 0.08 -4.57 -22.36
C LEU A 192 0.72 -5.91 -22.73
N GLN A 193 0.50 -6.96 -21.93
CA GLN A 193 0.94 -8.32 -22.26
C GLN A 193 0.39 -8.79 -23.61
N HIS A 194 -0.88 -8.49 -23.90
CA HIS A 194 -1.52 -8.82 -25.17
C HIS A 194 -0.86 -8.09 -26.35
N GLU A 195 -0.78 -6.76 -26.26
CA GLU A 195 -0.26 -5.90 -27.34
C GLU A 195 1.24 -6.08 -27.60
N ALA A 196 2.01 -6.43 -26.56
CA ALA A 196 3.41 -6.77 -26.67
C ALA A 196 3.65 -8.21 -27.18
N GLY A 197 2.59 -8.99 -27.42
CA GLY A 197 2.67 -10.34 -27.97
C GLY A 197 3.15 -11.40 -26.97
N PHE A 198 3.06 -11.11 -25.67
CA PHE A 198 3.41 -12.04 -24.61
C PHE A 198 2.25 -12.92 -24.16
N ILE A 199 1.06 -12.79 -24.73
CA ILE A 199 -0.06 -13.72 -24.49
C ILE A 199 -0.06 -14.78 -25.59
N ASP A 200 -0.08 -16.05 -25.19
CA ASP A 200 -0.29 -17.14 -26.14
C ASP A 200 -1.73 -17.04 -26.71
N PRO A 201 -1.89 -16.86 -28.04
CA PRO A 201 -3.20 -16.68 -28.65
C PRO A 201 -4.12 -17.91 -28.54
N LYS A 202 -3.58 -19.10 -28.22
CA LYS A 202 -4.36 -20.33 -28.06
C LYS A 202 -4.86 -20.53 -26.63
N THR A 203 -4.04 -20.19 -25.65
CA THR A 203 -4.35 -20.44 -24.22
C THR A 203 -4.82 -19.19 -23.49
N GLY A 204 -4.53 -17.99 -24.01
CA GLY A 204 -4.82 -16.72 -23.37
C GLY A 204 -3.98 -16.46 -22.11
N VAL A 205 -2.95 -17.28 -21.88
CA VAL A 205 -2.04 -17.21 -20.72
C VAL A 205 -0.78 -16.43 -21.11
N PRO A 206 -0.23 -15.61 -20.20
CA PRO A 206 1.08 -14.99 -20.41
C PRO A 206 2.16 -16.05 -20.61
N THR A 207 3.01 -15.81 -21.59
CA THR A 207 4.21 -16.63 -21.85
C THR A 207 5.21 -16.46 -20.69
N PRO A 208 6.03 -17.48 -20.39
CA PRO A 208 7.05 -17.39 -19.35
C PRO A 208 8.13 -16.33 -19.64
N PHE A 209 8.19 -15.81 -20.87
CA PHE A 209 9.08 -14.72 -21.26
C PHE A 209 8.63 -13.36 -20.72
N TRP A 210 7.35 -13.21 -20.38
CA TRP A 210 6.83 -11.98 -19.80
C TRP A 210 7.53 -11.65 -18.48
N ASP A 211 7.66 -12.62 -17.57
CA ASP A 211 8.22 -12.37 -16.24
C ASP A 211 9.69 -11.92 -16.32
N ASN A 212 10.45 -12.47 -17.28
CA ASN A 212 11.81 -12.03 -17.55
C ASN A 212 11.83 -10.60 -18.10
N PHE A 213 10.99 -10.32 -19.10
CA PHE A 213 10.89 -9.00 -19.70
C PHE A 213 10.43 -7.93 -18.69
N GLU A 214 9.44 -8.24 -17.85
CA GLU A 214 8.93 -7.35 -16.80
C GLU A 214 10.04 -7.07 -15.78
N ARG A 215 10.74 -8.10 -15.31
CA ARG A 215 11.87 -7.97 -14.38
C ARG A 215 12.99 -7.09 -14.96
N ASP A 216 13.39 -7.34 -16.19
CA ASP A 216 14.47 -6.58 -16.85
C ASP A 216 14.04 -5.12 -17.07
N SER A 217 12.79 -4.91 -17.49
CA SER A 217 12.22 -3.58 -17.70
C SER A 217 12.10 -2.77 -16.40
N LEU A 218 11.81 -3.43 -15.28
CA LEU A 218 11.67 -2.81 -13.97
C LEU A 218 12.99 -2.68 -13.21
N ALA A 219 14.10 -3.25 -13.69
CA ALA A 219 15.39 -3.16 -13.02
C ALA A 219 15.85 -1.71 -12.75
N PRO A 220 15.70 -0.73 -13.67
CA PRO A 220 16.02 0.67 -13.40
C PRO A 220 15.16 1.27 -12.28
N LEU A 221 13.85 0.98 -12.28
CA LEU A 221 12.94 1.44 -11.24
C LEU A 221 13.32 0.85 -9.87
N ASN A 222 13.63 -0.45 -9.82
CA ASN A 222 14.04 -1.10 -8.58
C ASN A 222 15.34 -0.51 -8.03
N ALA A 223 16.30 -0.17 -8.92
CA ALA A 223 17.52 0.51 -8.53
C ALA A 223 17.26 1.94 -7.98
N GLU A 224 16.33 2.68 -8.61
CA GLU A 224 15.88 4.00 -8.13
C GLU A 224 15.24 3.90 -6.74
N ILE A 225 14.31 2.95 -6.55
CA ILE A 225 13.63 2.69 -5.27
C ILE A 225 14.66 2.37 -4.17
N GLU A 226 15.60 1.48 -4.45
CA GLU A 226 16.63 1.08 -3.49
C GLU A 226 17.56 2.25 -3.17
N SER A 227 17.95 3.05 -4.16
CA SER A 227 18.75 4.25 -3.93
C SER A 227 18.04 5.26 -3.03
N HIS A 228 16.73 5.46 -3.22
CA HIS A 228 15.95 6.34 -2.36
C HIS A 228 15.83 5.78 -0.94
N ARG A 229 15.67 4.47 -0.79
CA ARG A 229 15.60 3.81 0.53
C ARG A 229 16.90 4.00 1.31
N VAL A 230 18.05 3.74 0.68
CA VAL A 230 19.38 3.90 1.30
C VAL A 230 19.61 5.36 1.71
N GLU A 231 19.23 6.32 0.87
CA GLU A 231 19.36 7.74 1.19
C GLU A 231 18.44 8.14 2.36
N GLN A 232 17.21 7.65 2.40
CA GLN A 232 16.28 7.92 3.50
C GLN A 232 16.79 7.31 4.83
N GLU A 233 17.31 6.08 4.80
CA GLU A 233 17.92 5.44 5.96
C GLU A 233 19.11 6.26 6.48
N ARG A 234 19.99 6.72 5.57
CA ARG A 234 21.13 7.58 5.90
C ARG A 234 20.70 8.90 6.53
N GLN A 235 19.69 9.56 5.97
CA GLN A 235 19.15 10.81 6.52
C GLN A 235 18.56 10.60 7.92
N SER A 236 17.83 9.49 8.13
CA SER A 236 17.28 9.16 9.45
C SER A 236 18.37 8.89 10.49
N ALA A 237 19.45 8.19 10.10
CA ALA A 237 20.58 7.92 10.97
C ALA A 237 21.32 9.22 11.33
N MET A 238 21.53 10.12 10.37
CA MET A 238 22.12 11.43 10.63
C MET A 238 21.27 12.29 11.56
N ALA A 239 19.94 12.30 11.37
CA ALA A 239 19.03 13.00 12.27
C ALA A 239 19.05 12.42 13.69
N SER A 240 19.09 11.09 13.82
CA SER A 240 19.20 10.42 15.13
C SER A 240 20.51 10.76 15.83
N VAL A 241 21.64 10.80 15.11
CA VAL A 241 22.94 11.17 15.67
C VAL A 241 22.96 12.65 16.09
N ALA A 242 22.36 13.54 15.30
CA ALA A 242 22.23 14.94 15.66
C ALA A 242 21.39 15.12 16.92
N ALA A 243 20.26 14.42 17.03
CA ALA A 243 19.40 14.44 18.20
C ALA A 243 20.12 13.91 19.46
N ALA A 244 20.89 12.83 19.33
CA ALA A 244 21.66 12.27 20.45
C ALA A 244 22.75 13.24 20.94
N ARG A 245 23.43 13.95 20.03
CA ARG A 245 24.42 14.97 20.38
C ARG A 245 23.79 16.16 21.10
N GLU A 246 22.63 16.60 20.65
CA GLU A 246 21.89 17.68 21.29
C GLU A 246 21.41 17.28 22.70
N ALA A 247 20.91 16.06 22.86
CA ALA A 247 20.53 15.53 24.17
C ALA A 247 21.72 15.43 25.15
N LEU A 248 22.89 15.01 24.66
CA LEU A 248 24.12 14.98 25.47
C LEU A 248 24.52 16.39 25.93
N ARG A 249 24.50 17.37 25.01
CA ARG A 249 24.80 18.77 25.33
C ARG A 249 23.86 19.33 26.41
N GLN A 250 22.56 19.06 26.29
CA GLN A 250 21.58 19.49 27.28
C GLN A 250 21.79 18.81 28.64
N ALA A 251 22.19 17.54 28.66
CA ALA A 251 22.54 16.84 29.89
C ALA A 251 23.75 17.48 30.58
N GLU A 252 24.83 17.75 29.83
CA GLU A 252 26.03 18.44 30.33
C GLU A 252 25.69 19.85 30.88
N GLU A 253 24.91 20.63 30.14
CA GLU A 253 24.47 21.96 30.60
C GLU A 253 23.62 21.90 31.88
N SER A 254 22.74 20.90 32.00
CA SER A 254 21.93 20.69 33.20
C SER A 254 22.77 20.31 34.42
N GLU A 255 23.80 19.48 34.23
CA GLU A 255 24.73 19.07 35.27
C GLU A 255 25.59 20.25 35.74
N HIS A 256 26.11 21.05 34.81
CA HIS A 256 26.82 22.29 35.14
C HIS A 256 25.95 23.28 35.92
N GLN A 257 24.68 23.45 35.54
CA GLN A 257 23.76 24.31 36.29
C GLN A 257 23.47 23.77 37.70
N ALA A 258 23.35 22.45 37.87
CA ALA A 258 23.14 21.84 39.18
C ALA A 258 24.34 22.07 40.11
N ILE A 259 25.57 21.91 39.61
CA ILE A 259 26.81 22.17 40.35
C ILE A 259 26.91 23.64 40.76
N ILE A 260 26.65 24.57 39.83
CA ILE A 260 26.66 26.02 40.12
C ILE A 260 25.62 26.37 41.20
N LYS A 261 24.45 25.74 41.18
CA LYS A 261 23.40 25.96 42.17
C LYS A 261 23.80 25.45 43.56
N GLN A 262 24.44 24.28 43.65
CA GLN A 262 24.97 23.75 44.91
C GLN A 262 26.08 24.65 45.48
N LEU A 263 27.00 25.13 44.65
CA LEU A 263 28.08 26.02 45.08
C LEU A 263 27.58 27.38 45.59
N LYS A 264 26.43 27.87 45.08
CA LYS A 264 25.79 29.12 45.56
C LYS A 264 24.99 28.96 46.85
N SER A 265 24.73 27.72 47.29
CA SER A 265 24.00 27.41 48.53
C SER A 265 24.90 27.13 49.73
N LEU A 266 26.22 27.17 49.52
CA LEU A 266 27.28 27.11 50.54
C LEU A 266 27.76 28.52 50.87
#